data_AF-A0A6P1ENF0-F1
#
_entry.id   AF-A0A6P1ENF0-F1
#
_cell.length_a   1.000
_cell.length_b   1.000
_cell.length_c   1.000
_cell.angle_alpha   90.00
_cell.angle_beta   90.00
_cell.angle_gamma   90.00
#
_symmetry.space_group_name_H-M   'P 1'
#
loop_
_entity.id
_entity.type
_entity.pdbx_description
1 polymer ?
#
loop_
_entity_poly.entity_id
_entity_poly.type
_entity_poly.pdbx_seq_one_letter_code
_entity_poly.pdbx_strand_id
1 'polypeptide(L)'
;MRNTPLPLPTALKKASIAVEVDGGPAAAAPVERRSSSPVSRASPRIGDALSGAKTDADVAWLVRNGYPSTEAAGDALLRRGARGPFDRNELLDAAAILDAEQLALLDSARRRDAMEFLAASAQSGFIYALETIARTHGEGVNGVADPVRASAYRKADEMRGSWPAGLANGRSQLTPQKEMYATLIAHQVIANIERDRQKYGLPPLDIDTRPGLDDLMTDIGTGAAAGVPATSGIHGR
;
A
#
# COMPACT_ATOMS: atom_id res chain seq x y z
N MET A 1 -14.55 34.13 7.35
CA MET A 1 -13.53 33.17 6.81
C MET A 1 -14.09 32.60 5.52
N ARG A 2 -13.43 32.84 4.37
CA ARG A 2 -13.92 32.41 3.05
C ARG A 2 -13.43 30.99 2.77
N ASN A 3 -14.37 30.04 2.72
CA ASN A 3 -14.10 28.65 2.31
C ASN A 3 -13.75 28.65 0.83
N THR A 4 -12.49 28.36 0.50
CA THR A 4 -12.05 28.20 -0.89
C THR A 4 -12.10 26.72 -1.21
N PRO A 5 -12.97 26.25 -2.12
CA PRO A 5 -13.03 24.84 -2.48
C PRO A 5 -11.76 24.42 -3.26
N LEU A 6 -11.23 23.24 -2.92
CA LEU A 6 -10.13 22.59 -3.64
C LEU A 6 -10.55 22.26 -5.08
N PRO A 7 -9.66 22.45 -6.09
CA PRO A 7 -9.96 22.07 -7.47
C PRO A 7 -10.01 20.55 -7.64
N LEU A 8 -11.06 20.08 -8.31
CA LEU A 8 -11.21 18.70 -8.80
C LEU A 8 -10.22 18.43 -9.95
N PRO A 9 -9.64 17.23 -10.08
CA PRO A 9 -8.83 16.87 -11.23
C PRO A 9 -9.69 16.75 -12.50
N THR A 10 -9.28 17.52 -13.52
CA THR A 10 -9.83 17.52 -14.87
C THR A 10 -9.77 16.13 -15.50
N ALA A 11 -10.92 15.67 -16.00
CA ALA A 11 -11.06 14.44 -16.77
C ALA A 11 -10.11 14.42 -17.98
N LEU A 12 -9.40 13.29 -18.15
CA LEU A 12 -8.70 12.91 -19.38
C LEU A 12 -9.68 12.95 -20.57
N LYS A 13 -9.54 14.00 -21.40
CA LYS A 13 -10.17 14.06 -22.71
C LYS A 13 -9.42 13.15 -23.68
N LYS A 14 -10.20 12.35 -24.41
CA LYS A 14 -9.79 11.58 -25.59
C LYS A 14 -9.05 12.48 -26.58
N ALA A 15 -7.86 12.06 -27.01
CA ALA A 15 -7.25 12.52 -28.24
C ALA A 15 -7.28 11.36 -29.23
N SER A 16 -8.27 11.39 -30.12
CA SER A 16 -8.21 10.67 -31.40
C SER A 16 -7.25 11.42 -32.30
N ILE A 17 -6.16 10.79 -32.69
CA ILE A 17 -5.31 11.28 -33.77
C ILE A 17 -5.20 10.13 -34.79
N ALA A 18 -5.91 10.29 -35.89
CA ALA A 18 -5.65 9.56 -37.12
C ALA A 18 -4.45 10.24 -37.80
N VAL A 19 -3.40 9.48 -38.05
CA VAL A 19 -2.31 9.87 -38.96
C VAL A 19 -2.18 8.76 -39.98
N GLU A 20 -2.66 9.07 -41.17
CA GLU A 20 -2.43 8.35 -42.41
C GLU A 20 -1.11 8.89 -42.99
N VAL A 21 -0.08 8.05 -43.06
CA VAL A 21 1.12 8.33 -43.86
C VAL A 21 1.49 7.05 -44.60
N ASP A 22 1.33 7.13 -45.91
CA ASP A 22 1.75 6.16 -46.91
C ASP A 22 3.24 6.36 -47.27
N GLY A 23 3.95 5.27 -47.59
CA GLY A 23 5.21 5.32 -48.33
C GLY A 23 6.49 4.74 -47.70
N GLY A 24 6.85 3.51 -48.11
CA GLY A 24 8.23 3.15 -48.45
C GLY A 24 8.97 2.12 -47.57
N PRO A 25 9.46 0.98 -48.13
CA PRO A 25 10.12 -0.07 -47.36
C PRO A 25 11.63 0.18 -47.25
N ALA A 26 12.14 0.30 -46.02
CA ALA A 26 13.56 0.18 -45.72
C ALA A 26 13.74 -0.99 -44.75
N ALA A 27 14.57 -1.95 -45.17
CA ALA A 27 14.93 -3.15 -44.42
C ALA A 27 15.49 -2.77 -43.04
N ALA A 28 14.66 -2.93 -42.01
CA ALA A 28 15.07 -2.85 -40.63
C ALA A 28 15.45 -4.26 -40.14
N ALA A 29 16.68 -4.37 -39.66
CA ALA A 29 17.21 -5.54 -38.97
C ALA A 29 16.22 -6.04 -37.89
N PRO A 30 16.21 -7.36 -37.60
CA PRO A 30 15.32 -7.90 -36.59
C PRO A 30 15.67 -7.27 -35.24
N VAL A 31 14.80 -6.37 -34.79
CA VAL A 31 14.72 -6.00 -33.37
C VAL A 31 14.33 -7.27 -32.67
N GLU A 32 15.32 -7.96 -32.09
CA GLU A 32 15.08 -8.97 -31.06
C GLU A 32 14.19 -8.29 -30.02
N ARG A 33 12.90 -8.63 -30.08
CA ARG A 33 11.99 -8.45 -28.97
C ARG A 33 12.64 -9.22 -27.83
N ARG A 34 13.39 -8.52 -26.98
CA ARG A 34 13.83 -9.05 -25.70
C ARG A 34 12.58 -9.61 -25.06
N SER A 35 12.51 -10.93 -25.07
CA SER A 35 11.50 -11.69 -24.37
C SER A 35 11.48 -11.12 -22.97
N SER A 36 10.39 -10.45 -22.62
CA SER A 36 10.12 -10.07 -21.25
C SER A 36 10.21 -11.36 -20.45
N SER A 37 11.33 -11.55 -19.76
CA SER A 37 11.45 -12.63 -18.78
C SER A 37 10.19 -12.58 -17.93
N PRO A 38 9.55 -13.72 -17.64
CA PRO A 38 8.50 -13.72 -16.64
C PRO A 38 9.16 -13.20 -15.38
N VAL A 39 8.81 -11.98 -14.97
CA VAL A 39 9.18 -11.44 -13.66
C VAL A 39 8.62 -12.48 -12.71
N SER A 40 9.51 -13.30 -12.16
CA SER A 40 9.17 -14.29 -11.17
C SER A 40 8.51 -13.51 -10.06
N ARG A 41 7.19 -13.61 -9.94
CA ARG A 41 6.43 -12.94 -8.88
C ARG A 41 6.89 -13.59 -7.59
N ALA A 42 7.94 -13.04 -6.99
CA ALA A 42 8.42 -13.50 -5.71
C ALA A 42 7.33 -13.15 -4.69
N SER A 43 6.40 -14.08 -4.51
CA SER A 43 5.31 -13.98 -3.55
C SER A 43 5.84 -14.22 -2.13
N PRO A 44 5.25 -13.59 -1.12
CA PRO A 44 5.54 -13.88 0.28
C PRO A 44 5.49 -15.39 0.56
N ARG A 45 6.32 -15.84 1.50
CA ARG A 45 6.37 -17.24 1.96
C ARG A 45 6.40 -17.29 3.49
N ILE A 46 6.06 -18.44 4.06
CA ILE A 46 6.24 -18.66 5.50
C ILE A 46 7.71 -18.41 5.86
N GLY A 47 7.93 -17.61 6.92
CA GLY A 47 9.27 -17.22 7.36
C GLY A 47 9.90 -16.07 6.57
N ASP A 48 9.19 -15.47 5.61
CA ASP A 48 9.64 -14.25 4.94
C ASP A 48 9.71 -13.09 5.97
N ALA A 49 10.94 -12.63 6.22
CA ALA A 49 11.25 -11.66 7.26
C ALA A 49 10.53 -10.32 7.08
N LEU A 50 10.30 -9.89 5.84
CA LEU A 50 9.63 -8.62 5.55
C LEU A 50 8.13 -8.69 5.88
N SER A 51 7.51 -9.83 5.57
CA SER A 51 6.06 -10.00 5.71
C SER A 51 5.63 -10.57 7.08
N GLY A 52 6.56 -11.21 7.78
CA GLY A 52 6.31 -11.87 9.07
C GLY A 52 5.28 -13.00 8.97
N ALA A 53 5.10 -13.60 7.79
CA ALA A 53 4.14 -14.68 7.57
C ALA A 53 4.53 -15.92 8.39
N LYS A 54 3.62 -16.40 9.25
CA LYS A 54 3.85 -17.58 10.10
C LYS A 54 3.06 -18.80 9.62
N THR A 55 1.97 -18.56 8.90
CA THR A 55 1.03 -19.58 8.44
C THR A 55 0.75 -19.45 6.94
N ASP A 56 0.21 -20.49 6.32
CA ASP A 56 -0.26 -20.42 4.92
C ASP A 56 -1.40 -19.41 4.75
N ALA A 57 -2.24 -19.26 5.79
CA ALA A 57 -3.30 -18.26 5.80
C ALA A 57 -2.74 -16.84 5.75
N ASP A 58 -1.65 -16.55 6.50
CA ASP A 58 -0.94 -15.28 6.41
C ASP A 58 -0.43 -15.04 4.99
N VAL A 59 0.22 -16.05 4.39
CA VAL A 59 0.77 -15.93 3.04
C VAL A 59 -0.34 -15.63 2.03
N ALA A 60 -1.45 -16.36 2.09
CA ALA A 60 -2.59 -16.15 1.20
C ALA A 60 -3.20 -14.75 1.37
N TRP A 61 -3.28 -14.25 2.60
CA TRP A 61 -3.73 -12.90 2.90
C TRP A 61 -2.77 -11.85 2.33
N LEU A 62 -1.46 -12.00 2.57
CA LEU A 62 -0.42 -11.09 2.09
C LEU A 62 -0.41 -11.00 0.55
N VAL A 63 -0.49 -12.14 -0.12
CA VAL A 63 -0.55 -12.20 -1.59
C VAL A 63 -1.79 -11.50 -2.13
N ARG A 64 -2.97 -11.76 -1.55
CA ARG A 64 -4.23 -11.14 -2.00
C ARG A 64 -4.27 -9.63 -1.73
N ASN A 65 -3.55 -9.15 -0.72
CA ASN A 65 -3.50 -7.74 -0.33
C ASN A 65 -2.28 -6.98 -0.89
N GLY A 66 -1.52 -7.62 -1.78
CA GLY A 66 -0.47 -6.96 -2.56
C GLY A 66 0.86 -6.76 -1.83
N TYR A 67 1.11 -7.50 -0.75
CA TYR A 67 2.37 -7.39 -0.02
C TYR A 67 3.52 -8.05 -0.79
N PRO A 68 4.68 -7.39 -0.90
CA PRO A 68 5.85 -7.94 -1.56
C PRO A 68 6.55 -8.97 -0.66
N SER A 69 7.29 -9.89 -1.28
CA SER A 69 8.29 -10.69 -0.57
C SER A 69 9.57 -9.90 -0.30
N THR A 70 10.43 -10.45 0.56
CA THR A 70 11.80 -9.93 0.76
C THR A 70 12.59 -9.89 -0.57
N GLU A 71 12.45 -10.90 -1.43
CA GLU A 71 13.13 -10.95 -2.73
C GLU A 71 12.62 -9.83 -3.67
N ALA A 72 11.30 -9.66 -3.78
CA ALA A 72 10.70 -8.59 -4.57
C ALA A 72 11.13 -7.19 -4.08
N ALA A 73 11.21 -7.00 -2.76
CA ALA A 73 11.70 -5.77 -2.17
C ALA A 73 13.17 -5.52 -2.49
N GLY A 74 14.01 -6.56 -2.41
CA GLY A 74 15.41 -6.51 -2.82
C GLY A 74 15.60 -6.10 -4.28
N ASP A 75 14.85 -6.72 -5.19
CA ASP A 75 14.92 -6.44 -6.62
C ASP A 75 14.50 -5.01 -6.97
N ALA A 76 13.46 -4.49 -6.32
CA ALA A 76 13.04 -3.11 -6.52
C ALA A 76 14.07 -2.12 -5.94
N LEU A 77 14.62 -2.39 -4.75
CA LEU A 77 15.72 -1.58 -4.17
C LEU A 77 16.95 -1.51 -5.08
N LEU A 78 17.26 -2.59 -5.81
CA LEU A 78 18.34 -2.59 -6.79
C LEU A 78 18.01 -1.74 -8.03
N ARG A 79 16.73 -1.63 -8.39
CA ARG A 79 16.27 -0.81 -9.53
C ARG A 79 16.23 0.69 -9.22
N ARG A 80 16.14 1.10 -7.95
CA ARG A 80 16.24 2.52 -7.48
C ARG A 80 15.46 3.53 -8.34
N GLY A 81 14.23 3.24 -8.73
CA GLY A 81 13.44 4.17 -9.55
C GLY A 81 13.85 4.28 -11.03
N ALA A 82 14.71 3.40 -11.54
CA ALA A 82 14.99 3.28 -12.98
C ALA A 82 13.85 2.60 -13.78
N ARG A 83 12.69 2.33 -13.15
CA ARG A 83 11.53 1.71 -13.79
C ARG A 83 10.94 2.65 -14.85
N GLY A 84 10.44 2.09 -15.96
CA GLY A 84 9.67 2.85 -16.96
C GLY A 84 8.32 3.36 -16.45
N PRO A 85 7.45 3.86 -17.33
CA PRO A 85 6.06 4.21 -16.99
C PRO A 85 5.30 3.01 -16.42
N PHE A 86 4.33 3.27 -15.55
CA PHE A 86 3.46 2.23 -14.99
C PHE A 86 2.37 1.81 -15.98
N ASP A 87 2.11 0.51 -16.08
CA ASP A 87 0.98 -0.04 -16.83
C ASP A 87 -0.19 -0.38 -15.90
N ARG A 88 -1.41 -0.16 -16.37
CA ARG A 88 -2.65 -0.54 -15.67
C ARG A 88 -2.75 -2.04 -15.40
N ASN A 89 -2.09 -2.87 -16.21
CA ASN A 89 -2.03 -4.32 -15.97
C ASN A 89 -1.21 -4.69 -14.72
N GLU A 90 -0.42 -3.76 -14.20
CA GLU A 90 0.49 -3.94 -13.07
C GLU A 90 -0.13 -3.48 -11.74
N LEU A 91 -1.37 -2.99 -11.73
CA LEU A 91 -2.06 -2.52 -10.52
C LEU A 91 -2.19 -3.59 -9.42
N LEU A 92 -2.09 -4.86 -9.83
CA LEU A 92 -2.12 -6.03 -8.95
C LEU A 92 -0.74 -6.69 -8.79
N ASP A 93 0.33 -5.98 -9.13
CA ASP A 93 1.71 -6.43 -8.95
C ASP A 93 2.37 -5.75 -7.75
N ALA A 94 2.68 -6.53 -6.71
CA ALA A 94 3.34 -6.05 -5.50
C ALA A 94 4.70 -5.39 -5.78
N ALA A 95 5.45 -5.89 -6.78
CA ALA A 95 6.72 -5.28 -7.16
C ALA A 95 6.52 -3.89 -7.77
N ALA A 96 5.45 -3.69 -8.56
CA ALA A 96 5.10 -2.41 -9.14
C ALA A 96 4.68 -1.37 -8.10
N ILE A 97 3.97 -1.79 -7.05
CA ILE A 97 3.66 -0.91 -5.90
C ILE A 97 4.94 -0.45 -5.21
N LEU A 98 5.89 -1.35 -4.97
CA LEU A 98 7.13 -1.00 -4.29
C LEU A 98 8.03 -0.10 -5.15
N ASP A 99 8.02 -0.25 -6.47
CA ASP A 99 8.69 0.70 -7.36
C ASP A 99 8.02 2.08 -7.37
N ALA A 100 6.67 2.11 -7.32
CA ALA A 100 5.92 3.35 -7.19
C ALA A 100 6.22 4.05 -5.87
N GLU A 101 6.37 3.30 -4.77
CA GLU A 101 6.85 3.87 -3.50
C GLU A 101 8.19 4.58 -3.67
N GLN A 102 9.18 3.88 -4.21
CA GLN A 102 10.53 4.41 -4.36
C GLN A 102 10.55 5.63 -5.27
N LEU A 103 9.81 5.60 -6.38
CA LEU A 103 9.68 6.75 -7.26
C LEU A 103 9.00 7.93 -6.56
N ALA A 104 7.97 7.67 -5.76
CA ALA A 104 7.26 8.72 -5.02
C ALA A 104 8.12 9.38 -3.94
N LEU A 105 9.08 8.65 -3.35
CA LEU A 105 10.02 9.14 -2.34
C LEU A 105 11.26 9.82 -2.95
N LEU A 106 11.83 9.24 -4.01
CA LEU A 106 13.16 9.61 -4.52
C LEU A 106 13.12 10.55 -5.74
N ASP A 107 12.05 10.53 -6.54
CA ASP A 107 11.96 11.30 -7.78
C ASP A 107 10.74 12.24 -7.77
N SER A 108 11.00 13.51 -7.47
CA SER A 108 9.95 14.55 -7.44
C SER A 108 9.26 14.76 -8.80
N ALA A 109 9.93 14.50 -9.93
CA ALA A 109 9.36 14.70 -11.25
C ALA A 109 8.31 13.62 -11.56
N ARG A 110 8.50 12.42 -11.03
CA ARG A 110 7.63 11.26 -11.27
C ARG A 110 6.70 10.94 -10.11
N ARG A 111 6.82 11.67 -8.99
CA ARG A 111 6.00 11.47 -7.80
C ARG A 111 4.51 11.47 -8.09
N ARG A 112 4.03 12.39 -8.92
CA ARG A 112 2.60 12.48 -9.24
C ARG A 112 2.09 11.17 -9.84
N ASP A 113 2.76 10.69 -10.89
CA ASP A 113 2.38 9.46 -11.59
C ASP A 113 2.47 8.24 -10.66
N ALA A 114 3.50 8.20 -9.81
CA ALA A 114 3.66 7.15 -8.81
C ALA A 114 2.52 7.15 -7.77
N MET A 115 2.15 8.32 -7.25
CA MET A 115 1.02 8.44 -6.31
C MET A 115 -0.32 8.11 -6.97
N GLU A 116 -0.51 8.48 -8.24
CA GLU A 116 -1.70 8.09 -9.02
C GLU A 116 -1.77 6.57 -9.22
N PHE A 117 -0.63 5.91 -9.49
CA PHE A 117 -0.54 4.45 -9.57
C PHE A 117 -0.85 3.76 -8.24
N LEU A 118 -0.29 4.25 -7.13
CA LEU A 118 -0.57 3.73 -5.79
C LEU A 118 -2.07 3.86 -5.45
N ALA A 119 -2.68 5.01 -5.74
CA ALA A 119 -4.11 5.23 -5.52
C ALA A 119 -4.96 4.25 -6.36
N ALA A 120 -4.61 4.03 -7.62
CA ALA A 120 -5.30 3.07 -8.48
C ALA A 120 -5.12 1.61 -8.00
N SER A 121 -3.97 1.28 -7.41
CA SER A 121 -3.70 -0.04 -6.83
C SER A 121 -4.52 -0.25 -5.55
N ALA A 122 -4.62 0.76 -4.69
CA ALA A 122 -5.50 0.75 -3.52
C ALA A 122 -6.98 0.60 -3.94
N GLN A 123 -7.40 1.30 -4.99
CA GLN A 123 -8.75 1.14 -5.56
C GLN A 123 -9.01 -0.28 -6.08
N SER A 124 -7.98 -0.94 -6.60
CA SER A 124 -8.07 -2.31 -7.10
C SER A 124 -8.20 -3.35 -5.96
N GLY A 125 -7.91 -2.95 -4.72
CA GLY A 125 -8.15 -3.75 -3.51
C GLY A 125 -6.91 -4.00 -2.66
N PHE A 126 -5.73 -3.54 -3.09
CA PHE A 126 -4.48 -3.83 -2.38
C PHE A 126 -4.27 -2.90 -1.18
N ILE A 127 -4.33 -3.47 0.02
CA ILE A 127 -4.13 -2.75 1.27
C ILE A 127 -2.70 -2.23 1.37
N TYR A 128 -1.71 -2.98 0.86
CA TYR A 128 -0.31 -2.55 0.87
C TYR A 128 -0.08 -1.20 0.16
N ALA A 129 -0.88 -0.86 -0.84
CA ALA A 129 -0.79 0.43 -1.52
C ALA A 129 -1.20 1.60 -0.60
N LEU A 130 -2.16 1.41 0.31
CA LEU A 130 -2.53 2.42 1.31
C LEU A 130 -1.41 2.65 2.31
N GLU A 131 -0.78 1.58 2.80
CA GLU A 131 0.39 1.65 3.68
C GLU A 131 1.54 2.42 3.02
N THR A 132 1.76 2.16 1.73
CA THR A 132 2.79 2.80 0.92
C THR A 132 2.54 4.29 0.74
N ILE A 133 1.29 4.69 0.48
CA ILE A 133 0.89 6.10 0.43
C ILE A 133 1.10 6.77 1.79
N ALA A 134 0.77 6.08 2.89
CA ALA A 134 0.98 6.58 4.23
C ALA A 134 2.47 6.82 4.52
N ARG A 135 3.35 5.86 4.18
CA ARG A 135 4.80 5.99 4.32
C ARG A 135 5.35 7.16 3.52
N THR A 136 4.92 7.28 2.26
CA THR A 136 5.31 8.39 1.37
C THR A 136 4.92 9.77 1.93
N HIS A 137 3.76 9.88 2.59
CA HIS A 137 3.37 11.10 3.28
C HIS A 137 4.13 11.32 4.60
N GLY A 138 4.46 10.25 5.32
CA GLY A 138 5.13 10.30 6.62
C GLY A 138 6.61 10.66 6.51
N GLU A 139 7.34 10.07 5.56
CA GLU A 139 8.74 10.40 5.27
C GLU A 139 8.85 11.77 4.60
N GLY A 140 7.85 12.11 3.76
CA GLY A 140 7.83 13.36 3.02
C GLY A 140 8.77 13.35 1.82
N VAL A 141 8.71 14.43 1.03
CA VAL A 141 9.62 14.63 -0.11
C VAL A 141 10.25 16.00 0.02
N ASN A 142 11.53 16.10 -0.29
CA ASN A 142 12.32 17.32 -0.10
C ASN A 142 12.22 17.86 1.34
N GLY A 143 12.13 16.95 2.33
CA GLY A 143 12.01 17.29 3.76
C GLY A 143 10.63 17.75 4.22
N VAL A 144 9.60 17.71 3.36
CA VAL A 144 8.23 18.12 3.72
C VAL A 144 7.37 16.88 3.95
N ALA A 145 7.25 16.46 5.21
CA ALA A 145 6.34 15.41 5.66
C ALA A 145 4.93 15.96 5.96
N ASP A 146 3.92 15.13 5.72
CA ASP A 146 2.53 15.37 6.12
C ASP A 146 2.05 14.26 7.06
N PRO A 147 2.30 14.39 8.37
CA PRO A 147 1.98 13.36 9.33
C PRO A 147 0.47 13.16 9.51
N VAL A 148 -0.36 14.15 9.18
CA VAL A 148 -1.83 14.03 9.25
C VAL A 148 -2.33 13.13 8.12
N ARG A 149 -1.88 13.37 6.88
CA ARG A 149 -2.20 12.46 5.76
C ARG A 149 -1.62 11.08 5.98
N ALA A 150 -0.38 10.97 6.48
CA ALA A 150 0.21 9.69 6.81
C ALA A 150 -0.61 8.90 7.85
N SER A 151 -1.13 9.56 8.88
CA SER A 151 -2.05 8.94 9.86
C SER A 151 -3.39 8.58 9.23
N ALA A 152 -3.93 9.42 8.34
CA ALA A 152 -5.20 9.15 7.67
C ALA A 152 -5.15 7.91 6.77
N TYR A 153 -4.10 7.76 5.95
CA TYR A 153 -3.93 6.57 5.11
C TYR A 153 -3.65 5.32 5.92
N ARG A 154 -2.95 5.44 7.07
CA ARG A 154 -2.83 4.33 8.03
C ARG A 154 -4.19 3.90 8.58
N LYS A 155 -4.98 4.82 9.11
CA LYS A 155 -6.34 4.48 9.57
C LYS A 155 -7.21 3.89 8.45
N ALA A 156 -7.01 4.31 7.20
CA ALA A 156 -7.72 3.72 6.06
C ALA A 156 -7.25 2.27 5.79
N ASP A 157 -5.96 1.95 5.92
CA ASP A 157 -5.48 0.56 5.81
C ASP A 157 -6.01 -0.33 6.96
N GLU A 158 -6.12 0.21 8.18
CA GLU A 158 -6.69 -0.46 9.35
C GLU A 158 -8.17 -0.81 9.11
N MET A 159 -8.95 0.16 8.60
CA MET A 159 -10.35 -0.06 8.22
C MET A 159 -10.53 -1.15 7.15
N ARG A 160 -9.48 -1.43 6.36
CA ARG A 160 -9.48 -2.47 5.31
C ARG A 160 -8.98 -3.83 5.83
N GLY A 161 -8.40 -3.88 7.03
CA GLY A 161 -7.96 -5.12 7.68
C GLY A 161 -6.46 -5.21 8.00
N SER A 162 -5.64 -4.18 7.72
CA SER A 162 -4.22 -4.14 8.15
C SER A 162 -4.05 -3.56 9.56
N TRP A 163 -4.45 -4.34 10.55
CA TRP A 163 -4.32 -3.97 11.97
C TRP A 163 -2.91 -4.04 12.57
N PRO A 164 -1.96 -4.88 12.08
CA PRO A 164 -0.60 -4.89 12.61
C PRO A 164 0.13 -3.55 12.43
N ALA A 165 -0.20 -2.77 11.39
CA ALA A 165 0.36 -1.44 11.17
C ALA A 165 -0.02 -0.45 12.30
N GLY A 166 -1.24 -0.58 12.86
CA GLY A 166 -1.72 0.20 13.98
C GLY A 166 -1.16 -0.21 15.35
N LEU A 167 -0.77 -1.49 15.51
CA LEU A 167 -0.20 -2.02 16.76
C LEU A 167 1.32 -1.88 16.85
N ALA A 168 2.05 -2.05 15.73
CA ALA A 168 3.52 -1.99 15.72
C ALA A 168 4.08 -0.55 15.63
N ASN A 169 3.37 0.37 14.97
CA ASN A 169 3.81 1.77 14.82
C ASN A 169 3.15 2.68 15.86
N GLY A 170 3.46 2.39 17.13
CA GLY A 170 2.92 2.99 18.33
C GLY A 170 2.43 4.43 18.22
N ARG A 171 1.25 4.67 18.82
CA ARG A 171 0.65 5.97 19.18
C ARG A 171 1.13 7.11 18.29
N SER A 172 0.35 7.40 17.25
CA SER A 172 0.50 8.62 16.44
C SER A 172 0.92 9.82 17.32
N GLN A 173 2.02 10.47 16.94
CA GLN A 173 2.54 11.66 17.64
C GLN A 173 1.68 12.91 17.38
N LEU A 174 0.52 12.74 16.74
CA LEU A 174 -0.42 13.81 16.47
C LEU A 174 -1.14 14.24 17.75
N THR A 175 -1.49 15.53 17.81
CA THR A 175 -2.38 16.02 18.87
C THR A 175 -3.78 15.40 18.69
N PRO A 176 -4.60 15.35 19.75
CA PRO A 176 -5.96 14.81 19.66
C PRO A 176 -6.81 15.43 18.55
N GLN A 177 -6.67 16.74 18.29
CA GLN A 177 -7.40 17.39 17.19
C GLN A 177 -6.92 16.87 15.82
N LYS A 178 -5.60 16.72 15.62
CA LYS A 178 -5.02 16.20 14.37
C LYS A 178 -5.38 14.73 14.16
N GLU A 179 -5.47 13.95 15.22
CA GLU A 179 -5.99 12.57 15.18
C GLU A 179 -7.43 12.52 14.68
N MET A 180 -8.31 13.36 15.23
CA MET A 180 -9.70 13.47 14.77
C MET A 180 -9.77 13.85 13.28
N TYR A 181 -8.96 14.81 12.84
CA TYR A 181 -8.88 15.17 11.42
C TYR A 181 -8.38 14.01 10.55
N ALA A 182 -7.34 13.29 10.98
CA ALA A 182 -6.84 12.13 10.26
C ALA A 182 -7.91 11.03 10.12
N THR A 183 -8.70 10.77 11.18
CA THR A 183 -9.83 9.83 11.13
C THR A 183 -10.90 10.25 10.13
N LEU A 184 -11.29 11.53 10.08
CA LEU A 184 -12.26 12.02 9.09
C LEU A 184 -11.73 11.88 7.66
N ILE A 185 -10.45 12.16 7.45
CA ILE A 185 -9.80 11.96 6.14
C ILE A 185 -9.77 10.48 5.78
N ALA A 186 -9.48 9.58 6.72
CA ALA A 186 -9.47 8.14 6.49
C ALA A 186 -10.82 7.63 5.97
N HIS A 187 -11.93 8.01 6.62
CA HIS A 187 -13.27 7.69 6.11
C HIS A 187 -13.52 8.27 4.72
N GLN A 188 -13.05 9.49 4.45
CA GLN A 188 -13.17 10.09 3.13
C GLN A 188 -12.36 9.34 2.06
N VAL A 189 -11.17 8.83 2.39
CA VAL A 189 -10.35 7.99 1.51
C VAL A 189 -11.09 6.71 1.14
N ILE A 190 -11.64 5.99 2.13
CA ILE A 190 -12.44 4.78 1.90
C ILE A 190 -13.67 5.09 1.03
N ALA A 191 -14.42 6.13 1.36
CA ALA A 191 -15.60 6.53 0.60
C ALA A 191 -15.25 6.92 -0.86
N ASN A 192 -14.07 7.51 -1.10
CA ASN A 192 -13.62 7.81 -2.46
C ASN A 192 -13.26 6.54 -3.23
N ILE A 193 -12.54 5.60 -2.60
CA ILE A 193 -12.22 4.29 -3.19
C ILE A 193 -13.51 3.56 -3.59
N GLU A 194 -14.49 3.50 -2.69
CA GLU A 194 -15.78 2.86 -2.95
C GLU A 194 -16.55 3.54 -4.08
N ARG A 195 -16.62 4.87 -4.08
CA ARG A 195 -17.27 5.63 -5.15
C ARG A 195 -16.61 5.37 -6.50
N ASP A 196 -15.29 5.35 -6.55
CA ASP A 196 -14.55 5.11 -7.79
C ASP A 196 -14.76 3.67 -8.28
N ARG A 197 -14.82 2.69 -7.38
CA ARG A 197 -15.17 1.30 -7.74
C ARG A 197 -16.59 1.17 -8.28
N GLN A 198 -17.56 1.82 -7.64
CA GLN A 198 -18.95 1.84 -8.10
C GLN A 198 -19.06 2.44 -9.52
N LYS A 199 -18.29 3.48 -9.83
CA LYS A 199 -18.22 4.07 -11.17
C LYS A 199 -17.79 3.07 -12.25
N TYR A 200 -16.99 2.05 -11.88
CA TYR A 200 -16.56 0.98 -12.79
C TYR A 200 -17.39 -0.31 -12.63
N GLY A 201 -18.52 -0.28 -11.91
CA GLY A 201 -19.37 -1.45 -11.70
C GLY A 201 -18.76 -2.53 -10.82
N LEU A 202 -17.73 -2.20 -10.04
CA LEU A 202 -17.09 -3.11 -9.11
C LEU A 202 -17.81 -3.07 -7.75
N PRO A 203 -17.93 -4.21 -7.05
CA PRO A 203 -18.49 -4.21 -5.71
C PRO A 203 -17.61 -3.39 -4.74
N PRO A 204 -18.18 -2.88 -3.63
CA PRO A 204 -17.39 -2.36 -2.52
C PRO A 204 -16.33 -3.35 -2.09
N LEU A 205 -15.24 -2.85 -1.52
CA LEU A 205 -14.23 -3.74 -0.99
C LEU A 205 -14.61 -4.13 0.44
N ASP A 206 -14.67 -5.43 0.73
CA ASP A 206 -14.92 -5.94 2.09
C ASP A 206 -13.70 -5.75 2.99
N ILE A 207 -13.93 -5.73 4.30
CA ILE A 207 -12.86 -5.79 5.30
C ILE A 207 -12.20 -7.16 5.20
N ASP A 208 -10.89 -7.19 4.93
CA ASP A 208 -10.12 -8.42 4.80
C ASP A 208 -9.11 -8.49 5.95
N THR A 209 -9.55 -9.02 7.09
CA THR A 209 -8.75 -9.07 8.31
C THR A 209 -7.60 -10.08 8.16
N ARG A 210 -6.38 -9.67 8.53
CA ARG A 210 -5.24 -10.58 8.58
C ARG A 210 -5.51 -11.78 9.52
N PRO A 211 -5.28 -13.03 9.09
CA PRO A 211 -5.41 -14.20 9.95
C PRO A 211 -4.60 -14.11 11.24
N GLY A 212 -5.11 -14.68 12.33
CA GLY A 212 -4.46 -14.65 13.66
C GLY A 212 -4.57 -13.32 14.39
N LEU A 213 -5.26 -12.32 13.82
CA LEU A 213 -5.52 -11.05 14.51
C LEU A 213 -6.49 -11.23 15.69
N ASP A 214 -7.53 -12.05 15.54
CA ASP A 214 -8.50 -12.29 16.62
C ASP A 214 -7.83 -12.94 17.83
N ASP A 215 -6.88 -13.84 17.60
CA ASP A 215 -6.06 -14.45 18.65
C ASP A 215 -5.18 -13.39 19.34
N LEU A 216 -4.53 -12.51 18.57
CA LEU A 216 -3.73 -11.39 19.11
C LEU A 216 -4.58 -10.41 19.93
N MET A 217 -5.76 -10.05 19.45
CA MET A 217 -6.70 -9.16 20.16
C MET A 217 -7.23 -9.82 21.43
N THR A 218 -7.44 -11.13 21.41
CA THR A 218 -7.86 -11.90 22.59
C THR A 218 -6.73 -11.97 23.62
N ASP A 219 -5.48 -12.17 23.20
CA ASP A 219 -4.32 -12.20 24.11
C ASP A 219 -4.03 -10.83 24.75
N ILE A 220 -4.23 -9.74 24.01
CA ILE A 220 -4.10 -8.36 24.53
C ILE A 220 -5.27 -8.02 25.45
N GLY A 221 -6.49 -8.41 25.09
CA GLY A 221 -7.72 -8.10 25.82
C GLY A 221 -7.91 -8.93 27.09
N THR A 222 -7.37 -10.14 27.14
CA THR A 222 -7.47 -11.01 28.34
C THR A 222 -6.37 -10.73 29.35
N GLY A 223 -5.32 -9.99 28.98
CA GLY A 223 -4.17 -9.73 29.84
C GLY A 223 -3.58 -11.04 30.27
N ALA A 224 -2.62 -11.57 29.50
CA ALA A 224 -1.83 -12.73 29.89
C ALA A 224 -1.47 -12.65 31.39
N ALA A 225 -2.27 -13.35 32.20
CA ALA A 225 -2.02 -13.66 33.58
C ALA A 225 -0.91 -14.71 33.57
N ALA A 226 0.26 -14.29 33.07
CA ALA A 226 1.49 -15.03 33.22
C ALA A 226 1.75 -15.04 34.73
N GLY A 227 1.54 -16.22 35.30
CA GLY A 227 1.45 -16.45 36.73
C GLY A 227 2.56 -15.77 37.50
N VAL A 228 2.16 -14.97 38.47
CA VAL A 228 2.94 -14.85 39.70
C VAL A 228 2.91 -16.25 40.30
N PRO A 229 4.05 -16.98 40.38
CA PRO A 229 4.07 -18.21 41.13
C PRO A 229 3.69 -17.86 42.57
N ALA A 230 2.58 -18.43 43.04
CA ALA A 230 2.24 -18.40 44.45
C ALA A 230 3.42 -19.02 45.21
N THR A 231 4.20 -18.17 45.89
CA THR A 231 5.16 -18.61 46.90
C THR A 231 4.39 -19.25 48.04
N SER A 232 4.12 -20.55 47.89
CA SER A 232 3.74 -21.45 48.97
C SER A 232 5.01 -22.03 49.61
N GLY A 233 5.08 -21.93 50.95
CA GLY A 233 6.12 -22.53 51.79
C GLY A 233 7.26 -21.54 52.07
N ILE A 234 7.62 -21.22 53.31
CA ILE A 234 8.00 -22.17 54.36
C ILE A 234 7.56 -21.64 55.74
N HIS A 235 6.78 -22.46 56.46
CA HIS A 235 6.76 -22.48 57.92
C HIS A 235 7.95 -23.28 58.43
N GLY A 236 8.62 -22.78 59.47
CA GLY A 236 9.40 -23.61 60.39
C GLY A 236 10.84 -23.15 60.66
N ARG A 237 11.03 -22.20 61.58
CA ARG A 237 11.34 -22.47 63.00
C ARG A 237 11.36 -21.17 63.79
#